data_AF-A0A6J4WYX7-F1
#
_entry.id   AF-A0A6J4WYX7-F1
#
_cell.length_a   1.000
_cell.length_b   1.000
_cell.length_c   1.000
_cell.angle_alpha   90.00
_cell.angle_beta   90.00
_cell.angle_gamma   90.00
#
_symmetry.space_group_name_H-M   'P 1'
#
loop_
_entity.id
_entity.type
_entity.pdbx_description
1 polymer ?
#
loop_
_entity_poly.entity_id
_entity_poly.type
_entity_poly.pdbx_seq_one_letter_code
_entity_poly.pdbx_strand_id
1 'polypeptide(L)'
;MSPLVWLRNLYSKSQPFKGGELILTLAEQLKAWRKANRKMGWNITQDEFDKQEIMPSLADGTVNQGFIGTALFYGFGDDGSGHSDAVLSGKLAWDYGLRRRNGKIWQCEYVDFDKSEDIRLRPGAPPRPRGFYSASLQPGKNLVNLTVSQLRKRLGTVTGWGPEGFQFLTITHTHFADLMTERKIPFMALADYDVAPYGFNDFYDAPQIFCSNNILGLGIGNVDRNYPLFGIPTLQFCNGS
;
A
#
# COMPACT_ATOMS: atom_id res chain seq x y z
N MET A 1 -1.17 -43.55 -9.16
CA MET A 1 -1.28 -42.07 -9.11
C MET A 1 -0.19 -41.57 -8.18
N SER A 2 0.76 -40.77 -8.67
CA SER A 2 2.04 -40.51 -7.99
C SER A 2 1.97 -39.34 -6.99
N PRO A 3 2.45 -39.48 -5.73
CA PRO A 3 2.38 -38.44 -4.68
C PRO A 3 3.31 -37.24 -4.89
N LEU A 4 4.08 -37.20 -5.98
CA LEU A 4 5.21 -36.28 -6.15
C LEU A 4 4.88 -34.89 -6.70
N VAL A 5 3.62 -34.61 -7.06
CA VAL A 5 3.24 -33.30 -7.64
C VAL A 5 2.99 -32.22 -6.56
N TRP A 6 2.77 -32.61 -5.31
CA TRP A 6 2.34 -31.69 -4.26
C TRP A 6 3.46 -30.87 -3.60
N LEU A 7 4.73 -31.30 -3.73
CA LEU A 7 5.88 -30.62 -3.10
C LEU A 7 6.51 -29.50 -3.94
N ARG A 8 6.08 -29.30 -5.20
CA ARG A 8 6.67 -28.28 -6.09
C ARG A 8 6.17 -26.85 -5.85
N ASN A 9 5.12 -26.65 -5.04
CA ASN A 9 4.50 -25.33 -4.82
C ASN A 9 4.83 -24.66 -3.48
N LEU A 10 5.66 -25.28 -2.62
CA LEU A 10 5.96 -24.74 -1.28
C LEU A 10 7.21 -23.85 -1.19
N TYR A 11 7.97 -23.73 -2.28
CA TYR A 11 9.10 -22.81 -2.39
C TYR A 11 9.08 -22.08 -3.74
N SER A 12 8.08 -21.24 -3.95
CA SER A 12 8.27 -20.09 -4.84
C SER A 12 9.20 -19.11 -4.13
N LYS A 13 10.52 -19.40 -4.13
CA LYS A 13 11.53 -18.34 -4.00
C LYS A 13 11.15 -17.31 -5.07
N SER A 14 10.74 -16.11 -4.65
CA SER A 14 10.66 -14.97 -5.56
C SER A 14 11.99 -14.94 -6.31
N GLN A 15 11.95 -15.15 -7.62
CA GLN A 15 13.16 -14.94 -8.42
C GLN A 15 13.60 -13.50 -8.15
N PRO A 16 14.89 -13.27 -7.83
CA PRO A 16 15.39 -11.92 -7.66
C PRO A 16 15.04 -11.12 -8.91
N PHE A 17 14.38 -9.99 -8.71
CA PHE A 17 13.91 -9.11 -9.78
C PHE A 17 15.11 -8.76 -10.68
N LYS A 18 15.11 -9.30 -11.91
CA LYS A 18 16.12 -9.01 -12.93
C LYS A 18 15.68 -7.78 -13.70
N GLY A 19 16.15 -6.61 -13.29
CA GLY A 19 15.94 -5.36 -14.03
C GLY A 19 16.00 -4.14 -13.12
N GLY A 20 16.65 -3.07 -13.55
CA GLY A 20 16.81 -1.82 -12.79
C GLY A 20 15.52 -1.03 -12.55
N GLU A 21 14.35 -1.53 -12.97
CA GLU A 21 13.06 -0.88 -12.79
C GLU A 21 12.42 -1.30 -11.46
N LEU A 22 12.29 -0.37 -10.52
CA LEU A 22 11.67 -0.67 -9.23
C LEU A 22 10.15 -0.86 -9.35
N ILE A 23 9.51 -0.26 -10.35
CA ILE A 23 8.05 -0.25 -10.53
C ILE A 23 7.67 -1.22 -11.65
N LEU A 24 6.64 -2.03 -11.40
CA LEU A 24 6.12 -3.01 -12.36
C LEU A 24 5.39 -2.34 -13.53
N THR A 25 5.41 -2.97 -14.70
CA THR A 25 4.61 -2.55 -15.84
C THR A 25 3.10 -2.69 -15.57
N LEU A 26 2.25 -1.96 -16.31
CA LEU A 26 0.79 -2.09 -16.18
C LEU A 26 0.31 -3.54 -16.33
N ALA A 27 0.84 -4.27 -17.30
CA ALA A 27 0.48 -5.67 -17.55
C ALA A 27 0.80 -6.56 -16.34
N GLU A 28 1.95 -6.34 -15.69
CA GLU A 28 2.34 -7.08 -14.49
C GLU A 28 1.48 -6.71 -13.28
N GLN A 29 1.15 -5.41 -13.11
CA GLN A 29 0.26 -4.94 -12.05
C GLN A 29 -1.15 -5.50 -12.22
N LEU A 30 -1.73 -5.45 -13.43
CA LEU A 30 -3.04 -6.04 -13.74
C LEU A 30 -3.04 -7.55 -13.53
N LYS A 31 -1.96 -8.25 -13.91
CA LYS A 31 -1.80 -9.69 -13.65
C LYS A 31 -1.80 -9.99 -12.14
N ALA A 32 -1.13 -9.16 -11.34
CA ALA A 32 -1.12 -9.30 -9.89
C ALA A 32 -2.52 -9.06 -9.29
N TRP A 33 -3.22 -8.03 -9.74
CA TRP A 33 -4.60 -7.73 -9.33
C TRP A 33 -5.59 -8.84 -9.72
N ARG A 34 -5.56 -9.35 -10.95
CA ARG A 34 -6.39 -10.50 -11.38
C ARG A 34 -6.14 -11.73 -10.52
N LYS A 35 -4.88 -11.99 -10.16
CA LYS A 35 -4.52 -13.10 -9.25
C LYS A 35 -5.09 -12.89 -7.85
N ALA A 36 -5.02 -11.67 -7.31
CA ALA A 36 -5.57 -11.34 -6.00
C ALA A 36 -7.10 -11.45 -6.00
N ASN A 37 -7.78 -10.84 -6.99
CA ASN A 37 -9.22 -10.89 -7.18
C ASN A 37 -9.73 -12.35 -7.24
N ARG A 38 -9.11 -13.21 -8.06
CA ARG A 38 -9.49 -14.64 -8.13
C ARG A 38 -9.29 -15.38 -6.81
N LYS A 39 -8.22 -15.07 -6.07
CA LYS A 39 -7.96 -15.75 -4.79
C LYS A 39 -8.98 -15.34 -3.74
N MET A 40 -9.30 -14.06 -3.67
CA MET A 40 -10.11 -13.50 -2.60
C MET A 40 -11.61 -13.43 -2.92
N GLY A 41 -12.00 -13.57 -4.18
CA GLY A 41 -13.40 -13.47 -4.59
C GLY A 41 -13.96 -12.06 -4.42
N TRP A 42 -13.15 -11.03 -4.68
CA TRP A 42 -13.58 -9.62 -4.54
C TRP A 42 -14.56 -9.16 -5.61
N ASN A 43 -14.83 -9.99 -6.63
CA ASN A 43 -15.77 -9.73 -7.70
C ASN A 43 -15.46 -8.46 -8.53
N ILE A 44 -14.19 -8.05 -8.61
CA ILE A 44 -13.78 -7.02 -9.58
C ILE A 44 -14.05 -7.59 -10.97
N THR A 45 -14.85 -6.87 -11.76
CA THR A 45 -15.33 -7.35 -13.05
C THR A 45 -14.22 -7.32 -14.11
N GLN A 46 -14.34 -8.18 -15.13
CA GLN A 46 -13.38 -8.17 -16.24
C GLN A 46 -13.41 -6.81 -16.98
N ASP A 47 -14.58 -6.21 -17.13
CA ASP A 47 -14.76 -4.89 -17.73
C ASP A 47 -13.96 -3.81 -16.99
N GLU A 48 -13.87 -3.86 -15.66
CA GLU A 48 -13.05 -2.91 -14.90
C GLU A 48 -11.55 -3.08 -15.15
N PHE A 49 -11.08 -4.32 -15.33
CA PHE A 49 -9.70 -4.58 -15.74
C PHE A 49 -9.41 -4.10 -17.16
N ASP A 50 -10.37 -4.29 -18.08
CA ASP A 50 -10.18 -4.00 -19.49
C ASP A 50 -10.24 -2.50 -19.81
N LYS A 51 -10.89 -1.70 -18.96
CA LYS A 51 -10.80 -0.23 -18.99
C LYS A 51 -9.40 0.32 -18.74
N GLN A 52 -8.47 -0.48 -18.20
CA GLN A 52 -7.11 -0.05 -17.91
C GLN A 52 -6.23 -0.20 -19.17
N GLU A 53 -6.31 0.76 -20.08
CA GLU A 53 -5.60 0.71 -21.36
C GLU A 53 -4.13 1.13 -21.24
N ILE A 54 -3.88 2.26 -20.56
CA ILE A 54 -2.55 2.89 -20.50
C ILE A 54 -2.28 3.39 -19.08
N MET A 55 -1.07 3.13 -18.58
CA MET A 55 -0.62 3.73 -17.32
C MET A 55 -0.18 5.17 -17.60
N PRO A 56 -0.66 6.16 -16.84
CA PRO A 56 -0.17 7.53 -16.97
C PRO A 56 1.35 7.57 -16.81
N SER A 57 2.03 8.17 -17.78
CA SER A 57 3.46 8.46 -17.66
C SER A 57 3.68 9.52 -16.60
N LEU A 58 4.85 9.47 -15.95
CA LEU A 58 5.26 10.56 -15.06
C LEU A 58 5.33 11.86 -15.85
N ALA A 59 4.72 12.93 -15.34
CA ALA A 59 4.82 14.24 -15.95
C ALA A 59 6.27 14.76 -15.88
N ASP A 60 6.66 15.56 -16.86
CA ASP A 60 8.00 16.16 -16.91
C ASP A 60 8.30 16.94 -15.61
N GLY A 61 9.44 16.64 -14.99
CA GLY A 61 9.88 17.26 -13.73
C GLY A 61 9.46 16.52 -12.44
N THR A 62 8.53 15.57 -12.47
CA THR A 62 8.16 14.76 -11.29
C THR A 62 9.29 13.83 -10.84
N VAL A 63 10.12 13.37 -11.78
CA VAL A 63 11.34 12.59 -11.47
C VAL A 63 12.32 13.41 -10.61
N ASN A 64 12.46 14.71 -10.88
CA ASN A 64 13.31 15.61 -10.09
C ASN A 64 12.76 15.83 -8.68
N GLN A 65 11.45 15.65 -8.49
CA GLN A 65 10.81 15.67 -7.19
C GLN A 65 10.93 14.33 -6.46
N GLY A 66 11.53 13.30 -7.07
CA GLY A 66 11.79 11.99 -6.46
C GLY A 66 10.68 10.96 -6.67
N PHE A 67 9.75 11.21 -7.59
CA PHE A 67 8.80 10.19 -8.05
C PHE A 67 9.52 9.14 -8.91
N ILE A 68 9.21 7.86 -8.69
CA ILE A 68 9.92 6.73 -9.32
C ILE A 68 9.08 5.93 -10.32
N GLY A 69 7.77 6.22 -10.40
CA GLY A 69 6.87 5.58 -11.35
C GLY A 69 5.41 5.68 -10.91
N THR A 70 4.52 5.00 -11.64
CA THR A 70 3.08 4.99 -11.38
C THR A 70 2.62 3.58 -10.99
N ALA A 71 1.77 3.49 -9.97
CA ALA A 71 1.13 2.25 -9.57
C ALA A 71 -0.39 2.32 -9.67
N LEU A 72 -0.97 1.16 -9.96
CA LEU A 72 -2.39 0.91 -10.05
C LEU A 72 -2.92 0.38 -8.70
N PHE A 73 -3.93 1.06 -8.19
CA PHE A 73 -4.63 0.76 -6.95
C PHE A 73 -6.12 0.53 -7.23
N TYR A 74 -6.83 -0.03 -6.26
CA TYR A 74 -8.26 -0.25 -6.36
C TYR A 74 -8.97 0.23 -5.09
N GLY A 75 -10.00 1.07 -5.26
CA GLY A 75 -10.84 1.55 -4.17
C GLY A 75 -12.08 0.69 -4.01
N PHE A 76 -12.18 -0.02 -2.89
CA PHE A 76 -13.29 -0.89 -2.54
C PHE A 76 -14.37 -0.15 -1.74
N GLY A 77 -15.60 -0.64 -1.82
CA GLY A 77 -16.73 -0.11 -1.03
C GLY A 77 -17.18 1.28 -1.47
N ASP A 78 -17.99 1.88 -0.61
CA ASP A 78 -18.49 3.25 -0.73
C ASP A 78 -18.44 3.89 0.66
N ASP A 79 -17.85 5.08 0.77
CA ASP A 79 -17.76 5.85 2.02
C ASP A 79 -19.05 6.63 2.35
N GLY A 80 -20.10 6.47 1.55
CA GLY A 80 -21.37 7.18 1.65
C GLY A 80 -21.39 8.50 0.86
N SER A 81 -20.24 8.91 0.31
CA SER A 81 -20.10 10.12 -0.52
C SER A 81 -19.74 9.77 -1.97
N GLY A 82 -19.81 8.49 -2.36
CA GLY A 82 -19.46 8.03 -3.71
C GLY A 82 -17.96 7.82 -3.91
N HIS A 83 -17.16 7.89 -2.84
CA HIS A 83 -15.75 7.54 -2.85
C HIS A 83 -15.54 6.15 -2.24
N SER A 84 -14.34 5.60 -2.36
CA SER A 84 -14.06 4.27 -1.79
C SER A 84 -13.92 4.34 -0.27
N ASP A 85 -14.39 3.28 0.38
CA ASP A 85 -14.13 3.05 1.79
C ASP A 85 -12.65 2.69 1.94
N ALA A 86 -11.89 3.64 2.46
CA ALA A 86 -10.46 3.49 2.65
C ALA A 86 -10.14 2.38 3.66
N VAL A 87 -10.92 2.23 4.74
CA VAL A 87 -10.68 1.20 5.76
C VAL A 87 -10.88 -0.18 5.16
N LEU A 88 -12.01 -0.39 4.46
CA LEU A 88 -12.28 -1.63 3.74
C LEU A 88 -11.19 -1.93 2.70
N SER A 89 -10.75 -0.92 1.94
CA SER A 89 -9.71 -1.07 0.93
C SER A 89 -8.38 -1.52 1.53
N GLY A 90 -8.02 -1.00 2.70
CA GLY A 90 -6.83 -1.42 3.45
C GLY A 90 -6.98 -2.83 4.00
N LYS A 91 -8.12 -3.12 4.64
CA LYS A 91 -8.47 -4.44 5.19
C LYS A 91 -8.34 -5.55 4.16
N LEU A 92 -8.99 -5.41 3.00
CA LEU A 92 -8.97 -6.44 1.96
C LEU A 92 -7.55 -6.70 1.45
N ALA A 93 -6.75 -5.64 1.26
CA ALA A 93 -5.36 -5.77 0.84
C ALA A 93 -4.49 -6.46 1.91
N TRP A 94 -4.74 -6.18 3.18
CA TRP A 94 -4.06 -6.82 4.31
C TRP A 94 -4.45 -8.30 4.45
N ASP A 95 -5.75 -8.62 4.37
CA ASP A 95 -6.29 -9.99 4.37
C ASP A 95 -5.68 -10.85 3.26
N TYR A 96 -5.51 -10.27 2.06
CA TYR A 96 -4.79 -10.93 0.99
C TYR A 96 -3.32 -11.19 1.33
N GLY A 97 -2.65 -10.22 1.98
CA GLY A 97 -1.30 -10.36 2.50
C GLY A 97 -1.17 -11.53 3.49
N LEU A 98 -2.07 -11.58 4.49
CA LEU A 98 -2.18 -12.64 5.50
C LEU A 98 -2.25 -14.03 4.85
N ARG A 99 -3.17 -14.17 3.90
CA ARG A 99 -3.36 -15.43 3.17
C ARG A 99 -2.17 -15.80 2.29
N ARG A 100 -1.56 -14.83 1.61
CA ARG A 100 -0.41 -15.06 0.71
C ARG A 100 0.86 -15.46 1.46
N ARG A 101 1.08 -14.93 2.67
CA ARG A 101 2.27 -15.15 3.48
C ARG A 101 2.14 -16.36 4.42
N ASN A 102 1.06 -17.13 4.35
CA ASN A 102 0.79 -18.29 5.21
C ASN A 102 0.99 -17.97 6.71
N GLY A 103 0.46 -16.84 7.17
CA GLY A 103 0.57 -16.42 8.57
C GLY A 103 1.93 -15.87 9.01
N LYS A 104 2.91 -15.67 8.10
CA LYS A 104 4.16 -14.95 8.39
C LYS A 104 3.94 -13.43 8.45
N ILE A 105 3.05 -13.02 9.35
CA ILE A 105 2.66 -11.64 9.58
C ILE A 105 2.70 -11.35 11.07
N TRP A 106 3.10 -10.13 11.41
CA TRP A 106 2.91 -9.55 12.73
C TRP A 106 2.01 -8.32 12.59
N GLN A 107 0.99 -8.22 13.44
CA GLN A 107 0.08 -7.09 13.45
C GLN A 107 -0.05 -6.60 14.89
N CYS A 108 0.12 -5.30 15.07
CA CYS A 108 -0.12 -4.63 16.32
C CYS A 108 -1.62 -4.70 16.66
N GLU A 109 -1.94 -5.04 17.91
CA GLU A 109 -3.31 -5.18 18.41
C GLU A 109 -4.15 -3.90 18.30
N TYR A 110 -3.49 -2.74 18.21
CA TYR A 110 -4.13 -1.44 18.07
C TYR A 110 -4.56 -1.10 16.64
N VAL A 111 -4.17 -1.91 15.65
CA VAL A 111 -4.68 -1.78 14.27
C VAL A 111 -5.68 -2.89 14.04
N ASP A 112 -6.95 -2.62 14.27
CA ASP A 112 -8.04 -3.57 14.08
C ASP A 112 -8.96 -3.09 12.96
N PHE A 113 -8.87 -3.73 11.79
CA PHE A 113 -9.72 -3.38 10.65
C PHE A 113 -11.18 -3.77 10.82
N ASP A 114 -11.51 -4.62 11.80
CA ASP A 114 -12.90 -4.97 12.12
C ASP A 114 -13.53 -3.93 13.07
N LYS A 115 -12.74 -3.00 13.62
CA LYS A 115 -13.18 -1.79 14.33
C LYS A 115 -12.94 -0.57 13.46
N SER A 116 -13.72 -0.45 12.39
CA SER A 116 -13.51 0.60 11.39
C SER A 116 -13.67 2.03 11.94
N GLU A 117 -14.33 2.20 13.08
CA GLU A 117 -14.40 3.48 13.81
C GLU A 117 -13.04 3.95 14.37
N ASP A 118 -12.08 3.03 14.58
CA ASP A 118 -10.76 3.32 15.15
C ASP A 118 -9.70 3.57 14.07
N ILE A 119 -10.07 3.48 12.79
CA ILE A 119 -9.18 3.71 11.65
C ILE A 119 -9.87 4.65 10.66
N ARG A 120 -9.17 5.66 10.19
CA ARG A 120 -9.73 6.57 9.16
C ARG A 120 -8.66 7.14 8.27
N LEU A 121 -9.09 7.67 7.12
CA LEU A 121 -8.26 8.69 6.46
C LEU A 121 -8.15 9.92 7.36
N ARG A 122 -6.95 10.48 7.46
CA ARG A 122 -6.75 11.71 8.23
C ARG A 122 -7.66 12.83 7.70
N PRO A 123 -8.07 13.77 8.57
CA PRO A 123 -8.70 14.99 8.11
C PRO A 123 -7.84 15.71 7.05
N GLY A 124 -8.48 16.11 5.96
CA GLY A 124 -7.83 16.79 4.82
C GLY A 124 -6.98 15.89 3.92
N ALA A 125 -7.02 14.56 4.09
CA ALA A 125 -6.58 13.67 3.01
C ALA A 125 -7.62 13.69 1.87
N PRO A 126 -7.20 13.64 0.60
CA PRO A 126 -8.13 13.56 -0.51
C PRO A 126 -8.89 12.22 -0.47
N PRO A 127 -10.18 12.19 -0.82
CA PRO A 127 -10.93 10.95 -0.90
C PRO A 127 -10.33 10.01 -1.95
N ARG A 128 -10.49 8.70 -1.75
CA ARG A 128 -9.94 7.69 -2.66
C ARG A 128 -10.95 7.32 -3.74
N PRO A 129 -10.59 7.33 -5.04
CA PRO A 129 -11.51 6.94 -6.11
C PRO A 129 -12.04 5.51 -5.94
N ARG A 130 -13.29 5.26 -6.32
CA ARG A 130 -13.84 3.90 -6.43
C ARG A 130 -13.32 3.21 -7.69
N GLY A 131 -13.10 1.90 -7.61
CA GLY A 131 -12.56 1.13 -8.72
C GLY A 131 -11.07 1.36 -8.92
N PHE A 132 -10.56 1.05 -10.11
CA PHE A 132 -9.16 1.25 -10.44
C PHE A 132 -8.79 2.73 -10.55
N TYR A 133 -7.68 3.11 -9.92
CA TYR A 133 -7.05 4.42 -10.08
C TYR A 133 -5.53 4.31 -10.05
N SER A 134 -4.86 5.29 -10.64
CA SER A 134 -3.40 5.34 -10.74
C SER A 134 -2.85 6.48 -9.90
N ALA A 135 -1.68 6.26 -9.28
CA ALA A 135 -0.96 7.31 -8.60
C ALA A 135 0.54 7.21 -8.87
N SER A 136 1.18 8.36 -9.07
CA SER A 136 2.62 8.48 -9.10
C SER A 136 3.16 8.33 -7.68
N LEU A 137 4.25 7.58 -7.53
CA LEU A 137 4.80 7.18 -6.24
C LEU A 137 6.14 7.85 -5.95
N GLN A 138 6.25 8.44 -4.77
CA GLN A 138 7.52 8.89 -4.20
C GLN A 138 7.83 8.06 -2.95
N PRO A 139 8.92 7.27 -2.94
CA PRO A 139 9.32 6.50 -1.77
C PRO A 139 9.75 7.42 -0.62
N GLY A 140 9.52 6.97 0.61
CA GLY A 140 9.76 7.78 1.80
C GLY A 140 11.23 8.06 2.17
N LYS A 141 12.20 7.66 1.35
CA LYS A 141 13.64 7.76 1.67
C LYS A 141 14.10 9.21 1.90
N ASN A 142 13.54 10.17 1.17
CA ASN A 142 13.89 11.58 1.31
C ASN A 142 13.21 12.25 2.53
N LEU A 143 12.31 11.53 3.21
CA LEU A 143 11.44 12.06 4.26
C LEU A 143 11.65 11.36 5.62
N VAL A 144 12.72 10.56 5.76
CA VAL A 144 13.06 9.82 7.00
C VAL A 144 13.35 10.73 8.21
N ASN A 145 13.68 12.00 7.98
CA ASN A 145 13.99 12.96 9.05
C ASN A 145 12.77 13.77 9.49
N LEU A 146 11.60 13.58 8.88
CA LEU A 146 10.37 14.28 9.22
C LEU A 146 9.48 13.40 10.07
N THR A 147 8.75 14.02 10.98
CA THR A 147 7.57 13.38 11.60
C THR A 147 6.42 13.36 10.60
N VAL A 148 5.45 12.46 10.81
CA VAL A 148 4.23 12.42 9.97
C VAL A 148 3.48 13.75 10.07
N SER A 149 3.38 14.35 11.25
CA SER A 149 2.73 15.65 11.46
C SER A 149 3.44 16.79 10.73
N GLN A 150 4.79 16.78 10.70
CA GLN A 150 5.58 17.75 9.95
C GLN A 150 5.38 17.61 8.44
N LEU A 151 5.33 16.37 7.93
CA LEU A 151 5.04 16.14 6.52
C LEU A 151 3.63 16.61 6.17
N ARG A 152 2.62 16.26 6.96
CA ARG A 152 1.20 16.60 6.71
C ARG A 152 0.99 18.11 6.52
N LYS A 153 1.74 18.94 7.25
CA LYS A 153 1.71 20.42 7.11
C LYS A 153 2.32 20.95 5.80
N ARG A 154 3.07 20.12 5.09
CA ARG A 154 3.76 20.44 3.82
C ARG A 154 3.10 19.79 2.61
N LEU A 155 2.06 18.98 2.82
CA LEU A 155 1.30 18.36 1.73
C LEU A 155 0.54 19.46 0.99
N GLY A 156 0.76 19.51 -0.33
CA GLY A 156 0.06 20.40 -1.25
C GLY A 156 -0.76 19.57 -2.23
N THR A 157 -0.29 19.49 -3.47
CA THR A 157 -0.89 18.63 -4.52
C THR A 157 -0.55 17.15 -4.36
N VAL A 158 0.35 16.81 -3.43
CA VAL A 158 0.74 15.45 -3.07
C VAL A 158 0.06 15.06 -1.75
N THR A 159 -0.14 13.76 -1.53
CA THR A 159 -0.69 13.23 -0.28
C THR A 159 0.10 12.05 0.25
N GLY A 160 -0.18 11.65 1.50
CA GLY A 160 0.43 10.47 2.10
C GLY A 160 -0.17 9.17 1.58
N TRP A 161 0.50 8.05 1.84
CA TRP A 161 -0.09 6.74 1.58
C TRP A 161 -1.16 6.40 2.62
N GLY A 162 -2.25 5.80 2.18
CA GLY A 162 -3.28 5.16 2.99
C GLY A 162 -3.42 3.68 2.58
N PRO A 163 -4.58 3.21 2.07
CA PRO A 163 -4.77 1.82 1.65
C PRO A 163 -3.76 1.37 0.59
N GLU A 164 -3.22 2.32 -0.17
CA GLU A 164 -2.23 2.10 -1.21
C GLU A 164 -0.99 1.38 -0.68
N GLY A 165 -0.56 1.66 0.55
CA GLY A 165 0.62 1.01 1.12
C GLY A 165 0.46 -0.49 1.31
N PHE A 166 -0.73 -0.92 1.74
CA PHE A 166 -1.08 -2.33 1.84
C PHE A 166 -1.14 -2.98 0.46
N GLN A 167 -1.87 -2.38 -0.47
CA GLN A 167 -2.02 -2.88 -1.84
C GLN A 167 -0.67 -3.00 -2.56
N PHE A 168 0.19 -2.00 -2.40
CA PHE A 168 1.52 -1.97 -2.98
C PHE A 168 2.37 -3.14 -2.49
N LEU A 169 2.40 -3.40 -1.18
CA LEU A 169 3.26 -4.44 -0.59
C LEU A 169 2.69 -5.85 -0.68
N THR A 170 1.37 -6.03 -0.74
CA THR A 170 0.74 -7.36 -0.73
C THR A 170 0.29 -7.82 -2.11
N ILE A 171 -0.09 -6.89 -3.00
CA ILE A 171 -0.67 -7.19 -4.31
C ILE A 171 0.37 -7.00 -5.41
N THR A 172 0.75 -5.77 -5.70
CA THR A 172 1.52 -5.43 -6.92
C THR A 172 3.03 -5.57 -6.70
N HIS A 173 3.63 -4.76 -5.85
CA HIS A 173 5.10 -4.60 -5.73
C HIS A 173 5.68 -5.38 -4.55
N THR A 174 5.36 -6.67 -4.47
CA THR A 174 5.72 -7.49 -3.31
C THR A 174 7.23 -7.67 -3.07
N HIS A 175 8.07 -7.38 -4.07
CA HIS A 175 9.53 -7.35 -3.95
C HIS A 175 10.04 -6.23 -3.06
N PHE A 176 9.25 -5.18 -2.80
CA PHE A 176 9.62 -4.15 -1.83
C PHE A 176 9.73 -4.71 -0.41
N ALA A 177 8.99 -5.78 -0.08
CA ALA A 177 9.15 -6.47 1.21
C ALA A 177 10.54 -7.14 1.34
N ASP A 178 11.10 -7.61 0.23
CA ASP A 178 12.44 -8.19 0.18
C ASP A 178 13.47 -7.06 0.35
N LEU A 179 13.28 -5.91 -0.33
CA LEU A 179 14.12 -4.73 -0.16
C LEU A 179 14.11 -4.16 1.27
N MET A 180 12.95 -4.20 1.96
CA MET A 180 12.84 -3.85 3.37
C MET A 180 13.60 -4.82 4.28
N THR A 181 13.48 -6.12 4.00
CA THR A 181 14.20 -7.17 4.75
C THR A 181 15.71 -7.00 4.61
N GLU A 182 16.17 -6.63 3.42
CA GLU A 182 17.56 -6.34 3.10
C GLU A 182 18.02 -4.93 3.54
N ARG A 183 17.13 -4.15 4.17
CA ARG A 183 17.38 -2.76 4.63
C ARG A 183 17.82 -1.80 3.51
N LYS A 184 17.47 -2.11 2.25
CA LYS A 184 17.79 -1.27 1.08
C LYS A 184 16.83 -0.09 0.92
N ILE A 185 15.61 -0.25 1.41
CA ILE A 185 14.61 0.82 1.50
C ILE A 185 14.16 0.95 2.95
N PRO A 186 13.76 2.15 3.39
CA PRO A 186 13.17 2.29 4.71
C PRO A 186 11.82 1.57 4.78
N PHE A 187 11.38 1.32 6.00
CA PHE A 187 9.99 0.95 6.25
C PHE A 187 9.06 2.14 5.94
N MET A 188 7.75 1.93 5.92
CA MET A 188 6.81 2.94 5.43
C MET A 188 5.80 3.34 6.49
N ALA A 189 5.74 4.64 6.81
CA ALA A 189 4.65 5.22 7.60
C ALA A 189 3.52 5.68 6.67
N LEU A 190 2.28 5.24 6.92
CA LEU A 190 1.11 5.56 6.11
C LEU A 190 0.51 6.89 6.57
N ALA A 191 1.08 7.99 6.07
CA ALA A 191 0.76 9.33 6.54
C ALA A 191 -0.69 9.79 6.28
N ASP A 192 -1.47 9.11 5.44
CA ASP A 192 -2.89 9.44 5.24
C ASP A 192 -3.84 8.60 6.09
N TYR A 193 -3.36 7.58 6.81
CA TYR A 193 -4.17 6.89 7.82
C TYR A 193 -3.91 7.44 9.21
N ASP A 194 -4.99 7.56 9.98
CA ASP A 194 -4.95 7.69 11.42
C ASP A 194 -5.52 6.43 12.06
N VAL A 195 -4.94 6.05 13.19
CA VAL A 195 -5.43 5.01 14.09
C VAL A 195 -5.67 5.64 15.45
N ALA A 196 -6.75 5.24 16.13
CA ALA A 196 -7.05 5.56 17.52
C ALA A 196 -6.83 4.31 18.39
N PRO A 197 -5.61 4.10 18.94
CA PRO A 197 -5.25 2.84 19.62
C PRO A 197 -6.13 2.49 20.82
N TYR A 198 -6.70 3.50 21.47
CA TYR A 198 -7.54 3.38 22.66
C TYR A 198 -8.99 3.78 22.38
N GLY A 199 -9.36 4.02 21.12
CA GLY A 199 -10.67 4.51 20.70
C GLY A 199 -10.93 5.98 21.04
N PHE A 200 -12.21 6.35 21.14
CA PHE A 200 -12.69 7.69 21.57
C PHE A 200 -12.20 8.88 20.73
N ASN A 201 -12.01 8.70 19.42
CA ASN A 201 -11.52 9.72 18.50
C ASN A 201 -10.08 10.22 18.77
N ASP A 202 -9.26 9.46 19.50
CA ASP A 202 -7.89 9.86 19.83
C ASP A 202 -6.88 9.47 18.73
N PHE A 203 -7.00 10.14 17.59
CA PHE A 203 -6.29 9.86 16.34
C PHE A 203 -4.92 10.57 16.26
N TYR A 204 -3.92 10.08 17.00
CA TYR A 204 -2.56 10.63 17.00
C TYR A 204 -1.48 9.65 16.54
N ASP A 205 -1.86 8.45 16.11
CA ASP A 205 -0.93 7.45 15.60
C ASP A 205 -1.20 7.17 14.10
N ALA A 206 -0.13 6.92 13.35
CA ALA A 206 -0.19 6.49 11.96
C ALA A 206 0.29 5.03 11.83
N PRO A 207 -0.34 4.21 10.96
CA PRO A 207 0.16 2.88 10.66
C PRO A 207 1.57 2.89 10.08
N GLN A 208 2.33 1.86 10.41
CA GLN A 208 3.71 1.67 10.00
C GLN A 208 3.87 0.24 9.44
N ILE A 209 4.10 0.12 8.13
CA ILE A 209 4.33 -1.17 7.47
C ILE A 209 5.84 -1.42 7.34
N PHE A 210 6.27 -2.61 7.73
CA PHE A 210 7.65 -3.05 7.62
C PHE A 210 7.73 -4.52 7.20
N CYS A 211 8.89 -4.97 6.76
CA CYS A 211 9.15 -6.39 6.57
C CYS A 211 10.54 -6.72 7.11
N SER A 212 10.61 -7.68 8.03
CA SER A 212 11.87 -8.10 8.66
C SER A 212 11.89 -9.61 8.80
N ASN A 213 13.01 -10.24 8.45
CA ASN A 213 13.14 -11.70 8.42
C ASN A 213 11.99 -12.41 7.68
N ASN A 214 11.51 -11.81 6.58
CA ASN A 214 10.35 -12.26 5.80
C ASN A 214 9.01 -12.28 6.56
N ILE A 215 8.91 -11.59 7.70
CA ILE A 215 7.67 -11.34 8.43
C ILE A 215 7.17 -9.95 8.02
N LEU A 216 5.99 -9.89 7.42
CA LEU A 216 5.32 -8.62 7.10
C LEU A 216 4.70 -8.07 8.39
N GLY A 217 5.11 -6.88 8.79
CA GLY A 217 4.70 -6.23 10.03
C GLY A 217 3.79 -5.04 9.78
N LEU A 218 2.77 -4.89 10.62
CA LEU A 218 1.93 -3.69 10.72
C LEU A 218 1.94 -3.19 12.15
N GLY A 219 2.61 -2.07 12.38
CA GLY A 219 2.66 -1.37 13.65
C GLY A 219 1.96 -0.02 13.58
N ILE A 220 2.11 0.75 14.66
CA ILE A 220 1.70 2.15 14.75
C ILE A 220 2.84 2.99 15.31
N GLY A 221 2.83 4.28 15.00
CA GLY A 221 3.69 5.24 15.65
C GLY A 221 3.08 6.62 15.71
N ASN A 222 3.42 7.35 16.76
CA ASN A 222 2.91 8.68 17.04
C ASN A 222 3.33 9.66 15.95
N VAL A 223 2.36 10.44 15.45
CA VAL A 223 2.56 11.31 14.29
C VAL A 223 3.56 12.43 14.56
N ASP A 224 3.80 12.80 15.82
CA ASP A 224 4.75 13.82 16.25
C ASP A 224 6.13 13.24 16.63
N ARG A 225 6.29 11.92 16.60
CA ARG A 225 7.58 11.26 16.82
C ARG A 225 8.27 10.97 15.50
N ASN A 226 9.59 11.12 15.51
CA ASN A 226 10.44 10.71 14.39
C ASN A 226 10.88 9.25 14.60
N TYR A 227 10.66 8.41 13.60
CA TYR A 227 11.08 7.03 13.56
C TYR A 227 12.10 6.85 12.44
N PRO A 228 13.42 6.92 12.70
CA PRO A 228 14.45 7.07 11.66
C PRO A 228 14.59 5.88 10.70
N LEU A 229 14.00 4.73 11.03
CA LEU A 229 13.93 3.55 10.14
C LEU A 229 12.74 3.59 9.17
N PHE A 230 11.79 4.49 9.40
CA PHE A 230 10.59 4.67 8.61
C PHE A 230 10.72 5.92 7.74
N GLY A 231 10.56 5.70 6.44
CA GLY A 231 10.30 6.76 5.49
C GLY A 231 8.81 6.99 5.39
N ILE A 232 8.43 8.18 4.96
CA ILE A 232 7.03 8.53 4.75
C ILE A 232 6.78 8.60 3.25
N PRO A 233 6.30 7.53 2.59
CA PRO A 233 6.02 7.60 1.17
C PRO A 233 4.84 8.52 0.89
N THR A 234 4.89 9.17 -0.25
CA THR A 234 3.87 10.10 -0.75
C THR A 234 3.41 9.64 -2.13
N LEU A 235 2.23 10.10 -2.51
CA LEU A 235 1.63 9.83 -3.80
C LEU A 235 1.02 11.10 -4.38
N GLN A 236 0.89 11.10 -5.70
CA GLN A 236 0.12 12.08 -6.43
C GLN A 236 -0.85 11.31 -7.32
N PHE A 237 -2.16 11.55 -7.16
CA PHE A 237 -3.13 10.92 -8.06
C PHE A 237 -2.90 11.39 -9.48
N CYS A 238 -2.88 10.44 -10.41
CA CYS A 238 -2.92 10.78 -11.82
C CYS A 238 -4.34 11.26 -12.09
N ASN A 239 -4.49 12.51 -12.55
CA ASN A 239 -5.81 13.00 -12.97
C ASN A 239 -6.38 12.02 -14.00
N GLY A 240 -7.60 11.52 -13.74
CA GLY A 240 -8.30 10.69 -14.71
C GLY A 240 -8.44 11.45 -16.02
N SER A 241 -7.98 10.83 -17.10
CA SER A 241 -8.34 11.23 -18.47
C SER A 241 -9.84 11.05 -18.70
#